data_AF-A0A4R6C5C5-F1
#
_entry.id   AF-A0A4R6C5C5-F1
#
_cell.length_a   1.000
_cell.length_b   1.000
_cell.length_c   1.000
_cell.angle_alpha   90.00
_cell.angle_beta   90.00
_cell.angle_gamma   90.00
#
_symmetry.space_group_name_H-M   'P 1'
#
loop_
_entity.id
_entity.type
_entity.pdbx_description
1 polymer ?
#
loop_
_entity_poly.entity_id
_entity_poly.type
_entity_poly.pdbx_seq_one_letter_code
_entity_poly.pdbx_strand_id
1 'polypeptide(L)' 'MADFGGLDTWDKVVSNLFPDLSNRQDTPEKLVQKNKQNELGTKTGKGFYDYSKVDLVNAEKDREKQMIEILITKNR' A
#
# COMPACT_ATOMS: atom_id res chain seq x y z
N MET A 1 2.69 0.07 -2.40
CA MET A 1 2.77 -0.91 -1.31
C MET A 1 1.66 -0.72 -0.28
N ALA A 2 1.42 0.51 0.21
CA ALA A 2 0.36 0.77 1.20
C ALA A 2 -1.03 0.25 0.79
N ASP A 3 -1.54 0.67 -0.37
CA ASP A 3 -2.86 0.25 -0.89
C ASP A 3 -2.98 -1.26 -1.16
N PHE A 4 -1.87 -1.96 -1.41
CA PHE A 4 -1.88 -3.42 -1.59
C PHE A 4 -1.96 -4.16 -0.24
N GLY A 5 -1.45 -3.56 0.84
CA GLY A 5 -1.50 -4.13 2.19
C GLY A 5 -2.80 -3.83 2.95
N GLY A 6 -3.65 -2.94 2.42
CA GLY A 6 -4.87 -2.48 3.09
C GLY A 6 -4.62 -1.34 4.07
N LEU A 7 -5.28 -0.20 3.85
CA LEU A 7 -5.05 1.01 4.67
C LEU A 7 -5.52 0.88 6.12
N ASP A 8 -6.47 0.00 6.38
CA ASP A 8 -6.90 -0.43 7.71
C ASP A 8 -5.84 -1.23 8.45
N THR A 9 -5.11 -2.10 7.74
CA THR A 9 -3.95 -2.81 8.29
C THR A 9 -2.83 -1.83 8.62
N TRP A 10 -2.53 -0.91 7.69
CA TRP A 10 -1.48 0.09 7.88
C TRP A 10 -1.76 1.02 9.05
N ASP A 11 -3.00 1.42 9.27
CA ASP A 11 -3.40 2.24 10.41
C ASP A 11 -3.05 1.57 11.74
N LYS A 12 -3.34 0.27 11.89
CA LYS A 12 -2.96 -0.51 13.08
C LYS A 12 -1.44 -0.62 13.26
N VAL A 13 -0.71 -0.83 12.17
CA VAL A 13 0.76 -0.96 12.23
C VAL A 13 1.39 0.37 12.63
N VAL A 14 0.95 1.45 12.00
CA VAL A 14 1.46 2.81 12.21
C VAL A 14 1.15 3.29 13.62
N SER A 15 -0.08 3.12 14.11
CA SER A 15 -0.47 3.53 15.46
C SER A 15 0.36 2.84 16.55
N ASN A 16 0.84 1.62 16.28
CA ASN A 16 1.62 0.84 17.25
C ASN A 16 3.12 1.09 17.15
N LEU A 17 3.66 1.33 15.95
CA LEU A 17 5.12 1.44 15.73
C LEU A 17 5.65 2.87 15.70
N PHE A 18 4.82 3.86 15.31
CA PHE A 18 5.29 5.24 15.17
C PHE A 18 5.77 5.88 16.48
N PRO A 19 5.14 5.63 17.65
CA PRO A 19 5.65 6.15 18.92
C PRO A 19 7.11 5.76 19.22
N ASP A 20 7.56 4.60 18.72
CA ASP A 20 8.92 4.08 18.96
C ASP A 20 9.92 4.43 17.83
N LEU A 21 9.43 4.78 16.64
CA LEU A 21 10.25 5.00 15.44
C LEU A 21 10.25 6.44 14.92
N SER A 22 9.32 7.27 15.41
CA SER A 22 9.06 8.61 14.90
C SER A 22 8.75 9.59 16.03
N ASN A 23 9.10 10.86 15.86
CA ASN A 23 8.60 11.93 16.73
C ASN A 23 7.10 12.19 16.55
N ARG A 24 6.46 11.55 15.56
CA ARG A 24 5.02 11.57 15.36
C ARG A 24 4.40 10.41 16.13
N GLN A 25 3.41 10.71 16.97
CA GLN A 25 2.79 9.72 17.87
C GLN A 25 1.49 9.12 17.33
N ASP A 26 1.03 9.54 16.16
CA ASP A 26 -0.29 9.22 15.62
C ASP A 26 -0.29 8.89 14.12
N THR A 27 -1.35 8.21 13.69
CA THR A 27 -1.59 7.90 12.28
C THR A 27 -1.75 9.18 11.46
N PRO A 28 -1.12 9.30 10.27
CA PRO A 28 -1.35 10.42 9.38
C PRO A 28 -2.84 10.65 9.05
N GLU A 29 -3.33 11.88 9.17
CA GLU A 29 -4.75 12.22 8.95
C GLU A 29 -5.33 11.71 7.63
N LYS A 30 -4.54 11.77 6.54
CA LYS A 30 -4.95 11.26 5.23
C LYS A 30 -5.29 9.76 5.25
N LEU A 31 -4.57 8.97 6.05
CA LEU A 31 -4.84 7.53 6.21
C LEU A 31 -6.15 7.32 7.00
N VAL A 32 -6.34 8.07 8.08
CA VAL A 32 -7.56 8.05 8.90
C VAL A 32 -8.79 8.39 8.06
N GLN A 33 -8.71 9.43 7.22
CA GLN A 33 -9.82 9.82 6.34
C GLN A 33 -10.19 8.73 5.33
N LYS A 34 -9.18 8.09 4.71
CA LYS A 34 -9.42 7.00 3.75
C LYS A 34 -10.05 5.77 4.39
N ASN A 35 -9.62 5.41 5.60
CA ASN A 35 -10.25 4.34 6.37
C ASN A 35 -11.72 4.63 6.66
N LYS A 36 -12.04 5.86 7.10
CA LYS A 36 -13.44 6.28 7.33
C LYS A 36 -14.31 6.24 6.07
N GLN A 37 -13.71 6.42 4.89
CA GLN A 37 -14.40 6.38 3.60
C GLN A 37 -14.45 4.97 2.97
N ASN A 38 -13.94 3.94 3.64
CA ASN A 38 -13.76 2.59 3.10
C ASN A 38 -12.91 2.56 1.81
N GLU A 39 -12.00 3.51 1.66
CA GLU A 39 -11.00 3.56 0.59
C GLU A 39 -9.74 2.80 1.03
N LEU A 40 -9.84 1.49 1.15
CA LEU A 40 -8.82 0.63 1.76
C LEU A 40 -7.75 0.12 0.78
N GLY A 41 -7.66 0.70 -0.42
CA GLY A 41 -6.70 0.32 -1.45
C GLY A 41 -7.27 -0.64 -2.47
N THR A 42 -6.45 -1.59 -2.94
CA THR A 42 -6.82 -2.47 -4.05
C THR A 42 -8.04 -3.34 -3.73
N LYS A 43 -8.21 -3.76 -2.47
CA LYS A 43 -9.33 -4.61 -2.02
C LYS A 43 -10.69 -3.92 -2.07
N THR A 44 -10.73 -2.58 -2.10
CA THR A 44 -11.96 -1.79 -2.27
C THR A 44 -11.98 -1.02 -3.58
N GLY A 45 -11.01 -1.27 -4.48
CA GLY A 45 -10.89 -0.57 -5.76
C GLY A 45 -10.39 0.87 -5.66
N LYS A 46 -10.08 1.38 -4.46
CA LYS A 46 -9.58 2.75 -4.25
C LYS A 46 -8.90 2.88 -2.89
N GLY A 47 -7.74 3.53 -2.88
CA GLY A 47 -7.00 3.95 -1.68
C GLY A 47 -6.33 5.28 -1.97
N PHE A 48 -5.01 5.38 -1.81
CA PHE A 48 -4.25 6.51 -2.33
C PHE A 48 -4.35 6.64 -3.86
N TYR A 49 -4.52 5.53 -4.56
CA TYR A 49 -4.77 5.49 -6.00
C TYR A 49 -6.16 4.91 -6.31
N ASP A 50 -6.67 5.21 -7.51
CA ASP A 50 -7.90 4.64 -8.05
C ASP A 50 -7.57 3.38 -8.85
N TYR A 51 -8.18 2.26 -8.46
CA TYR A 51 -7.99 0.94 -9.07
C TYR A 51 -9.25 0.45 -9.80
N SER A 52 -10.30 1.26 -9.89
CA SER A 52 -11.60 0.88 -10.47
C SER A 52 -11.52 0.44 -11.94
N LYS A 53 -10.47 0.86 -12.65
CA LYS A 53 -10.23 0.53 -14.07
C LYS A 53 -8.93 -0.24 -14.30
N VAL A 54 -8.33 -0.77 -13.24
CA VAL A 54 -7.05 -1.48 -13.32
C VAL A 54 -7.31 -2.98 -13.27
N ASP A 55 -6.76 -3.71 -14.23
CA ASP A 55 -6.63 -5.17 -14.12
C ASP A 55 -5.51 -5.49 -13.14
N LEU A 56 -5.88 -5.61 -11.86
CA LEU A 56 -4.94 -5.82 -10.77
C LEU A 56 -4.15 -7.13 -10.92
N VAL A 57 -4.76 -8.17 -11.50
CA VAL A 57 -4.11 -9.48 -11.67
C VAL A 57 -2.97 -9.36 -12.67
N ASN A 58 -3.20 -8.70 -13.80
CA ASN A 58 -2.15 -8.51 -14.80
C ASN A 58 -1.11 -7.50 -14.32
N ALA A 59 -1.52 -6.41 -13.67
CA ALA A 59 -0.59 -5.43 -13.09
C ALA A 59 0.35 -6.06 -12.03
N GLU A 60 -0.12 -7.03 -11.25
CA GLU A 60 0.71 -7.76 -10.29
C GLU A 60 1.72 -8.68 -10.98
N LYS A 61 1.28 -9.44 -11.99
CA LYS A 61 2.16 -10.31 -12.79
C LYS A 61 3.24 -9.53 -13.53
N ASP A 62 2.87 -8.39 -14.13
CA ASP A 62 3.81 -7.54 -14.84
C ASP A 62 4.87 -6.97 -13.90
N ARG A 63 4.45 -6.53 -12.70
CA ARG A 63 5.37 -6.04 -11.67
C ARG A 63 6.32 -7.14 -11.19
N GLU A 64 5.82 -8.36 -10.96
CA GLU A 64 6.64 -9.50 -10.55
C GLU A 64 7.68 -9.85 -11.61
N LYS A 65 7.28 -9.92 -12.89
CA LYS A 65 8.18 -10.15 -14.01
C LYS A 65 9.29 -9.10 -14.08
N GLN A 66 8.93 -7.82 -14.02
CA GLN A 66 9.90 -6.72 -14.03
C GLN A 66 10.89 -6.82 -12.86
N MET A 67 10.42 -7.17 -11.65
CA MET A 67 11.28 -7.34 -10.48
C MET A 67 12.29 -8.46 -10.67
N ILE A 68 11.84 -9.61 -11.20
CA ILE A 68 12.71 -10.76 -11.50
C ILE A 68 13.76 -10.37 -12.55
N GLU A 69 13.37 -9.68 -13.62
CA GLU A 69 14.30 -9.22 -14.66
C GLU A 69 15.38 -8.28 -14.12
N ILE A 70 15.01 -7.36 -13.22
CA ILE A 70 15.96 -6.46 -12.55
C ILE A 70 16.94 -7.27 -11.68
N LEU A 71 16.45 -8.24 -10.91
CA LEU A 71 17.30 -9.07 -10.04
C LEU A 71 18.29 -9.91 -10.84
N ILE A 72 17.87 -10.49 -11.97
CA ILE A 72 18.74 -11.26 -12.85
C ILE A 72 19.79 -10.36 -13.51
N THR A 73 19.40 -9.16 -13.95
CA THR A 73 20.30 -8.24 -14.65
C THR A 73 21.34 -7.61 -13.73
N LYS A 74 20.99 -7.35 -12.47
CA LYS A 74 21.92 -6.79 -11.47
C LYS A 74 22.93 -7.81 -10.92
N ASN A 75 22.68 -9.11 -11.08
CA ASN A 75 23.57 -10.19 -10.68
C ASN A 75 24.49 -10.69 -11.81
N ARG A 76 24.53 -9.96 -12.94
CA ARG A 76 25.50 -10.13 -14.03
C ARG A 76 26.54 -9.02 -13.98
#